data_AF-A0A661K7T6-F1
#
_entry.id   AF-A0A661K7T6-F1
#
_cell.length_a   1.000
_cell.length_b   1.000
_cell.length_c   1.000
_cell.angle_alpha   90.00
_cell.angle_beta   90.00
_cell.angle_gamma   90.00
#
_symmetry.space_group_name_H-M   'P 1'
#
loop_
_entity.id
_entity.type
_entity.pdbx_description
1 polymer ?
#
loop_
_entity_poly.entity_id
_entity_poly.type
_entity_poly.pdbx_seq_one_letter_code
_entity_poly.pdbx_strand_id
1 'polypeptide(L)'
;MLVGFIAWLRKHIRGLRNLLVAYLLALVVLDFLLARHHPHYWFDEVFAFWAAFGIAGCFLLIKASKGTAHLFLSKPEDYYGSW
;
A
#
# COMPACT_ATOMS: atom_id res chain seq x y z
N MET A 1 -15.72 22.09 -10.21
CA MET A 1 -14.85 21.21 -11.03
C MET A 1 -14.25 20.06 -10.21
N LEU A 2 -13.64 20.33 -9.03
CA LEU A 2 -13.08 19.29 -8.14
C LEU A 2 -14.08 18.23 -7.65
N VAL A 3 -15.29 18.63 -7.24
CA VAL A 3 -16.31 17.70 -6.72
C VAL A 3 -16.77 16.69 -7.79
N GLY A 4 -16.90 17.14 -9.04
CA GLY A 4 -17.28 16.27 -10.15
C GLY A 4 -16.19 15.22 -10.47
N PHE A 5 -14.92 15.61 -10.39
CA PHE A 5 -13.79 14.70 -10.58
C PHE A 5 -13.74 13.62 -9.48
N ILE A 6 -13.93 14.02 -8.22
CA ILE A 6 -13.98 13.09 -7.09
C ILE A 6 -15.16 12.11 -7.22
N ALA A 7 -16.33 12.60 -7.62
CA ALA A 7 -17.51 11.76 -7.85
C ALA A 7 -17.27 10.73 -8.99
N TRP A 8 -16.59 11.15 -10.06
CA TRP A 8 -16.25 10.26 -11.17
C TRP A 8 -15.23 9.18 -10.77
N LEU A 9 -14.18 9.54 -10.03
CA LEU A 9 -13.19 8.59 -9.50
C LEU A 9 -13.84 7.60 -8.55
N ARG A 10 -14.73 8.07 -7.66
CA ARG A 10 -15.48 7.21 -6.73
C ARG A 10 -16.34 6.19 -7.49
N LYS A 11 -17.00 6.60 -8.58
CA LYS A 11 -17.82 5.72 -9.43
C LYS A 11 -16.99 4.61 -10.10
N HIS A 12 -15.73 4.87 -10.43
CA HIS A 12 -14.83 3.92 -11.12
C HIS A 12 -13.74 3.33 -10.22
N ILE A 13 -13.88 3.41 -8.89
CA ILE A 13 -12.85 2.97 -7.93
C ILE A 13 -12.44 1.50 -8.10
N ARG A 14 -13.38 0.62 -8.51
CA ARG A 14 -13.09 -0.80 -8.79
C ARG A 14 -12.17 -0.96 -9.99
N GLY A 15 -12.39 -0.18 -11.05
CA GLY A 15 -11.54 -0.19 -12.25
C GLY A 15 -10.16 0.37 -11.96
N LEU A 16 -10.09 1.50 -11.24
CA LEU A 16 -8.83 2.11 -10.83
C LEU A 16 -7.99 1.18 -9.96
N ARG A 17 -8.62 0.51 -8.97
CA ARG A 17 -7.95 -0.49 -8.15
C ARG A 17 -7.37 -1.62 -8.99
N ASN A 18 -8.16 -2.18 -9.90
CA ASN A 18 -7.71 -3.28 -10.74
C ASN A 18 -6.56 -2.84 -11.67
N LEU A 19 -6.61 -1.61 -12.19
CA LEU A 19 -5.53 -1.03 -13.00
C LEU A 19 -4.24 -0.89 -12.18
N LEU A 20 -4.30 -0.31 -10.96
CA LEU A 20 -3.13 -0.19 -10.10
C LEU A 20 -2.53 -1.56 -9.75
N VAL A 21 -3.37 -2.56 -9.46
CA VAL A 21 -2.92 -3.92 -9.19
C VAL A 21 -2.26 -4.54 -10.43
N ALA A 22 -2.87 -4.36 -11.61
CA ALA A 22 -2.29 -4.84 -12.86
C ALA A 22 -0.94 -4.17 -13.18
N TYR A 23 -0.83 -2.85 -12.94
CA TYR A 23 0.42 -2.11 -13.08
C TYR A 23 1.50 -2.61 -12.12
N LEU A 24 1.15 -2.90 -10.86
CA LEU A 24 2.06 -3.50 -9.90
C LEU A 24 2.56 -4.88 -10.35
N LEU A 25 1.66 -5.74 -10.84
CA LEU A 25 2.04 -7.05 -11.39
C LEU A 25 2.94 -6.92 -12.62
N ALA A 26 2.66 -5.96 -13.51
CA ALA A 26 3.49 -5.70 -14.67
C ALA A 26 4.91 -5.26 -14.28
N LEU A 27 5.06 -4.42 -13.25
CA LEU A 27 6.37 -4.02 -12.71
C LEU A 27 7.13 -5.23 -12.15
N VAL A 28 6.46 -6.12 -11.43
CA VAL A 28 7.08 -7.36 -10.92
C VAL A 28 7.57 -8.22 -12.08
N VAL A 29 6.73 -8.44 -13.09
CA VAL A 29 7.10 -9.21 -14.29
C VAL A 29 8.28 -8.56 -15.02
N LEU A 30 8.28 -7.23 -15.15
CA LEU A 30 9.38 -6.50 -15.78
C LEU A 30 10.70 -6.65 -15.00
N ASP A 31 10.65 -6.69 -13.67
CA ASP A 31 11.82 -6.92 -12.81
C ASP A 31 12.40 -8.34 -13.00
N PHE A 32 11.58 -9.34 -13.35
CA PHE A 32 12.05 -10.67 -13.78
C PHE A 32 12.64 -10.68 -15.20
N LEU A 33 12.07 -9.89 -16.12
CA LEU A 33 12.52 -9.85 -17.51
C LEU A 33 13.84 -9.06 -17.69
N LEU A 34 14.04 -8.00 -16.89
CA LEU A 34 15.29 -7.25 -16.88
C LEU A 34 16.31 -7.93 -15.97
N ALA A 35 17.06 -8.88 -16.52
CA ALA A 35 18.22 -9.44 -15.85
C ALA A 35 19.25 -8.33 -15.56
N ARG A 36 19.38 -7.92 -14.30
CA ARG A 36 20.37 -6.92 -13.86
C ARG A 36 21.78 -7.49 -14.01
N HIS A 37 22.60 -6.88 -14.87
CA HIS A 37 23.92 -7.40 -15.24
C HIS A 37 25.07 -7.01 -14.30
N HIS A 38 24.83 -6.28 -13.21
CA HIS A 38 25.87 -5.87 -12.25
C HIS A 38 25.34 -5.76 -10.81
N PRO A 39 25.52 -6.79 -9.96
CA PRO A 39 25.13 -6.73 -8.56
C PRO A 39 26.16 -5.92 -7.76
N HIS A 40 25.76 -4.77 -7.21
CA HIS A 40 26.58 -4.01 -6.26
C HIS A 40 26.26 -4.33 -4.79
N TYR A 41 25.09 -4.91 -4.53
CA TYR A 41 24.63 -5.31 -3.20
C TYR A 41 23.97 -6.70 -3.24
N TRP A 42 24.08 -7.47 -2.15
CA TRP A 42 23.55 -8.84 -2.08
C TRP A 42 22.02 -8.94 -2.26
N PHE A 43 21.28 -7.86 -1.96
CA PHE A 43 19.83 -7.79 -2.16
C PHE A 43 19.42 -7.41 -3.60
N ASP A 44 20.34 -6.89 -4.42
CA ASP A 44 20.07 -6.60 -5.83
C ASP A 44 20.01 -7.88 -6.69
N GLU A 45 20.52 -9.00 -6.18
CA GLU A 45 20.40 -10.33 -6.81
C GLU A 45 19.02 -10.97 -6.59
N VAL A 46 18.23 -10.43 -5.64
CA VAL A 46 16.92 -10.98 -5.30
C VAL A 46 15.87 -10.38 -6.22
N PHE A 47 15.38 -11.20 -7.16
CA PHE A 47 14.26 -10.85 -8.03
C PHE A 47 13.04 -10.40 -7.21
N ALA A 48 12.38 -9.34 -7.66
CA ALA A 48 11.21 -8.74 -7.02
C ALA A 48 11.44 -8.19 -5.59
N PHE A 49 12.68 -8.00 -5.14
CA PHE A 49 13.01 -7.49 -3.80
C PHE A 49 12.28 -6.18 -3.48
N TRP A 50 12.31 -5.22 -4.40
CA TRP A 50 11.68 -3.91 -4.19
C TRP A 50 10.16 -3.98 -4.08
N ALA A 51 9.52 -4.87 -4.86
CA ALA A 51 8.08 -5.09 -4.76
C ALA A 51 7.71 -5.75 -3.42
N ALA A 52 8.47 -6.76 -3.00
CA ALA A 52 8.28 -7.43 -1.72
C ALA A 52 8.50 -6.48 -0.54
N PHE A 53 9.55 -5.65 -0.60
CA PHE A 53 9.85 -4.62 0.40
C PHE A 53 8.72 -3.59 0.50
N GLY A 54 8.19 -3.12 -0.64
CA GLY A 54 7.05 -2.20 -0.66
C GLY A 54 5.79 -2.81 -0.01
N ILE A 55 5.50 -4.09 -0.29
CA ILE A 55 4.37 -4.81 0.34
C ILE A 55 4.59 -4.95 1.85
N ALA A 56 5.77 -5.38 2.27
CA ALA A 56 6.12 -5.54 3.68
C ALA A 56 6.05 -4.20 4.43
N GLY A 57 6.61 -3.13 3.86
CA GLY A 57 6.55 -1.79 4.42
C GLY A 57 5.12 -1.27 4.54
N CYS A 58 4.29 -1.48 3.51
CA CYS A 58 2.88 -1.09 3.55
C CYS A 58 2.12 -1.84 4.67
N PHE A 59 2.33 -3.14 4.81
CA PHE A 59 1.70 -3.94 5.86
C PHE A 59 2.16 -3.53 7.26
N LEU A 60 3.46 -3.26 7.42
CA LEU A 60 4.05 -2.75 8.65
C LEU A 60 3.43 -1.40 9.03
N LEU A 61 3.31 -0.48 8.08
CA LEU A 61 2.66 0.82 8.30
C LEU A 61 1.20 0.66 8.71
N ILE A 62 0.43 -0.21 8.04
CA ILE A 62 -0.97 -0.47 8.42
C ILE A 62 -1.07 -0.99 9.86
N LYS A 63 -0.22 -1.94 10.24
CA LYS A 63 -0.20 -2.47 11.62
C LYS A 63 0.24 -1.41 12.63
N ALA A 64 1.28 -0.64 12.31
CA ALA A 64 1.75 0.44 13.16
C ALA A 64 0.65 1.49 13.36
N SER A 65 0.00 1.96 12.30
CA SER A 65 -1.11 2.92 12.37
C SER A 65 -2.31 2.38 13.15
N LYS A 66 -2.67 1.10 12.98
CA LYS A 66 -3.74 0.48 13.80
C LYS A 66 -3.34 0.36 15.27
N GLY A 67 -2.09 -0.01 15.54
CA GLY A 67 -1.56 -0.12 16.90
C GLY A 67 -1.54 1.22 17.62
N THR A 68 -1.04 2.27 16.96
CA THR A 68 -1.03 3.62 17.52
C THR A 68 -2.43 4.18 17.67
N ALA A 69 -3.35 3.94 16.72
CA ALA A 69 -4.75 4.33 16.86
C ALA A 69 -5.41 3.67 18.07
N HIS A 70 -5.19 2.36 18.29
CA HIS A 70 -5.78 1.66 19.43
C HIS A 70 -5.15 2.06 20.78
N LEU A 71 -3.86 2.42 20.80
CA LEU A 71 -3.18 2.80 22.03
C LEU A 71 -3.42 4.27 22.41
N PHE A 72 -3.63 5.14 21.41
CA PHE A 72 -3.68 6.60 21.61
C PHE A 72 -5.10 7.19 21.44
N LEU A 73 -5.96 6.58 20.62
CA LEU A 73 -7.29 7.12 20.28
C LEU A 73 -8.46 6.28 20.82
N SER A 74 -8.22 5.09 21.36
CA SER A 74 -9.23 4.33 22.11
C SER A 74 -9.52 5.03 23.42
N LYS A 75 -10.42 6.00 23.36
CA LYS A 75 -10.97 6.69 24.51
C LYS A 75 -12.01 5.76 25.15
N PRO A 76 -11.98 5.50 26.47
CA PRO A 76 -12.97 4.64 27.13
C PRO A 76 -14.38 5.13 26.82
N GLU A 77 -15.29 4.18 26.62
CA GLU A 77 -16.68 4.40 26.16
C GLU A 77 -17.46 5.31 27.13
N ASP A 78 -17.03 5.36 28.39
CA ASP A 78 -17.57 6.23 29.44
C ASP A 78 -17.24 7.73 29.27
N TYR A 79 -16.42 8.11 28.27
CA TYR A 79 -16.02 9.51 28.08
C TYR A 79 -17.18 10.44 27.69
N TYR A 80 -18.24 9.90 27.09
CA TYR A 80 -19.43 10.70 26.73
C TYR A 80 -20.52 10.70 27.80
N GLY A 81 -20.27 10.10 28.97
CA GLY A 81 -21.23 10.02 30.05
C GLY A 81 -22.35 9.02 29.72
N SER A 82 -22.51 8.02 30.58
CA SER A 82 -23.78 7.34 30.73
C SER A 82 -24.88 8.37 31.00
N TRP A 83 -26.03 8.16 30.35
CA TRP A 83 -27.25 8.97 30.48
C TRP A 83 -27.70 9.16 31.92
#